data_AF-A0A1X9T229-F1
#
_entry.id   AF-A0A1X9T229-F1
#
_cell.length_a   1.000
_cell.length_b   1.000
_cell.length_c   1.000
_cell.angle_alpha   90.00
_cell.angle_beta   90.00
_cell.angle_gamma   90.00
#
_symmetry.space_group_name_H-M   'P 1'
#
loop_
_entity.id
_entity.type
_entity.pdbx_description
1 polymer ?
#
loop_
_entity_poly.entity_id
_entity_poly.type
_entity_poly.pdbx_seq_one_letter_code
_entity_poly.pdbx_strand_id
1 'polypeptide(L)' 'MSESFENKIDKIEKLLESLNDENLTLSDSIKLYKDGLKLVNEARDMLENAKLEIAKIGEDSE' A
#
# COMPACT_ATOMS: atom_id res chain seq x y z
N MET A 1 2.43 -16.09 4.44
CA MET A 1 3.05 -15.03 5.25
C MET A 1 2.40 -13.74 4.82
N SER A 2 1.62 -13.10 5.70
CA SER A 2 0.97 -11.82 5.39
C SER A 2 2.05 -10.76 5.25
N GLU A 3 2.05 -10.00 4.16
CA GLU A 3 3.01 -8.90 4.00
C GLU A 3 2.69 -7.80 5.01
N SER A 4 3.69 -7.31 5.72
CA SER A 4 3.52 -6.21 6.67
C SER A 4 3.24 -4.89 5.94
N PHE A 5 2.72 -3.91 6.69
CA PHE A 5 2.49 -2.57 6.17
C PHE A 5 3.80 -1.97 5.64
N GLU A 6 4.92 -2.13 6.37
CA GLU A 6 6.22 -1.61 5.96
C GLU A 6 6.69 -2.23 4.63
N ASN A 7 6.49 -3.54 4.46
CA ASN A 7 6.83 -4.21 3.19
C ASN A 7 5.99 -3.68 2.02
N LYS A 8 4.72 -3.31 2.23
CA LYS A 8 3.90 -2.71 1.18
C LYS A 8 4.37 -1.30 0.83
N ILE A 9 4.75 -0.51 1.82
CA ILE A 9 5.32 0.83 1.60
C ILE A 9 6.62 0.73 0.79
N ASP A 10 7.54 -0.16 1.17
CA ASP A 10 8.80 -0.38 0.44
C ASP A 10 8.56 -0.80 -1.03
N LYS A 11 7.53 -1.61 -1.29
CA LYS A 11 7.12 -1.94 -2.66
C LYS A 11 6.55 -0.76 -3.44
N ILE A 12 5.76 0.10 -2.80
CA ILE A 12 5.21 1.31 -3.42
C ILE A 12 6.36 2.27 -3.79
N GLU A 13 7.34 2.44 -2.91
CA GLU A 13 8.53 3.27 -3.18
C GLU A 13 9.32 2.73 -4.38
N LYS A 14 9.61 1.43 -4.43
CA LYS A 14 10.27 0.79 -5.59
C LYS A 14 9.49 0.92 -6.89
N LEU A 15 8.16 0.83 -6.79
CA LEU A 15 7.29 1.01 -7.96
C LEU A 15 7.31 2.46 -8.45
N LEU A 16 7.36 3.44 -7.55
CA LEU A 16 7.53 4.86 -7.89
C LEU A 16 8.90 5.13 -8.53
N GLU A 17 9.97 4.51 -8.03
CA GLU A 17 11.28 4.57 -8.70
C GLU A 17 11.22 3.98 -10.11
N SER A 18 10.51 2.86 -10.28
CA SER A 18 10.34 2.21 -11.60
C SER A 18 9.50 3.05 -12.56
N LEU A 19 8.57 3.87 -12.05
CA LEU A 19 7.78 4.81 -12.84
C LEU A 19 8.62 6.00 -13.37
N ASN A 20 9.75 6.29 -12.74
CA ASN A 20 10.68 7.34 -13.15
C ASN A 20 11.73 6.86 -14.18
N ASP A 21 11.68 5.59 -14.61
CA ASP A 21 12.59 5.09 -15.65
C ASP A 21 12.28 5.73 -17.01
N GLU A 22 13.28 6.36 -17.60
CA GLU A 22 13.20 7.04 -18.91
C GLU A 22 12.93 6.05 -20.07
N ASN A 23 13.19 4.76 -19.87
CA ASN A 23 12.92 3.70 -20.86
C ASN A 23 11.55 3.03 -20.68
N LEU A 24 10.74 3.50 -19.73
CA LEU A 24 9.45 2.89 -19.43
C LEU A 24 8.45 3.09 -20.57
N THR A 25 7.90 1.99 -21.07
CA THR A 25 6.87 2.06 -22.11
C THR A 25 5.54 2.51 -21.53
N LEU A 26 4.69 3.13 -22.36
CA LEU A 26 3.32 3.51 -21.95
C LEU A 26 2.49 2.31 -21.45
N SER A 27 2.73 1.11 -21.99
CA SER A 27 2.01 -0.09 -21.54
C SER A 27 2.45 -0.50 -20.13
N ASP A 28 3.75 -0.41 -19.85
CA ASP A 28 4.31 -0.77 -18.56
C ASP A 28 3.99 0.28 -17.50
N SER A 29 3.96 1.56 -17.85
CA SER A 29 3.52 2.62 -16.93
C SER A 29 2.07 2.45 -16.48
N ILE A 30 1.17 2.02 -17.37
CA ILE A 30 -0.22 1.70 -17.01
C ILE A 30 -0.28 0.48 -16.06
N LYS A 31 0.55 -0.55 -16.28
CA LYS A 31 0.60 -1.72 -15.39
C LYS A 31 1.12 -1.35 -14.00
N LEU A 32 2.27 -0.68 -13.95
CA LEU A 32 2.87 -0.21 -12.69
C LEU A 32 1.88 0.68 -11.93
N TYR A 33 1.21 1.61 -12.61
CA TYR A 33 0.21 2.45 -11.96
C TYR A 33 -0.94 1.64 -11.34
N LYS A 34 -1.47 0.62 -12.03
CA LYS A 34 -2.51 -0.26 -11.49
C LYS A 34 -2.02 -1.08 -10.30
N ASP A 35 -0.81 -1.61 -10.38
CA ASP A 35 -0.21 -2.40 -9.31
C ASP A 35 0.09 -1.53 -8.07
N GLY A 36 0.58 -0.31 -8.28
CA GLY A 36 0.78 0.68 -7.24
C GLY A 36 -0.52 1.08 -6.55
N LEU A 37 -1.59 1.33 -7.32
CA LEU A 37 -2.92 1.60 -6.77
C LEU A 37 -3.43 0.46 -5.88
N LYS A 38 -3.20 -0.79 -6.29
CA LYS A 38 -3.59 -1.95 -5.51
C LYS A 38 -2.84 -2.02 -4.19
N LEU A 39 -1.51 -1.84 -4.22
CA LEU A 39 -0.68 -1.82 -3.01
C LEU A 39 -1.09 -0.69 -2.06
N VAL A 40 -1.38 0.50 -2.58
CA VAL A 40 -1.86 1.64 -1.78
C VAL A 40 -3.18 1.31 -1.11
N ASN A 41 -4.14 0.71 -1.82
CA ASN A 41 -5.42 0.32 -1.23
C ASN A 41 -5.23 -0.71 -0.12
N GLU A 42 -4.42 -1.74 -0.35
CA GLU A 42 -4.13 -2.75 0.68
C GLU A 42 -3.47 -2.13 1.92
N ALA A 43 -2.55 -1.18 1.75
CA ALA A 43 -1.93 -0.46 2.86
C ALA A 43 -2.95 0.40 3.64
N ARG A 44 -3.89 1.04 2.94
CA ARG A 44 -4.99 1.81 3.58
C ARG A 44 -5.92 0.90 4.38
N ASP A 45 -6.28 -0.26 3.84
CA ASP A 45 -7.13 -1.23 4.53
C ASP A 45 -6.46 -1.72 5.83
N MET A 46 -5.14 -1.92 5.81
CA MET A 46 -4.38 -2.29 7.01
C MET A 46 -4.44 -1.19 8.08
N LEU A 47 -4.29 0.08 7.70
CA LEU A 47 -4.41 1.21 8.63
C LEU A 47 -5.82 1.36 9.19
N GLU A 48 -6.83 1.15 8.36
CA GLU A 48 -8.23 1.24 8.77
C GLU A 48 -8.58 0.12 9.76
N ASN A 49 -8.13 -1.11 9.50
CA ASN A 49 -8.26 -2.23 10.43
C ASN A 49 -7.55 -1.95 11.76
N ALA A 50 -6.31 -1.46 11.73
CA ALA A 50 -5.59 -1.11 12.96
C ALA A 50 -6.30 -0.01 13.75
N LYS A 51 -6.86 1.00 13.07
CA LYS A 51 -7.65 2.05 13.71
C LYS A 51 -8.92 1.50 14.35
N LEU A 52 -9.62 0.57 13.68
CA LEU A 52 -10.81 -0.09 14.23
C LEU A 52 -10.48 -0.95 15.46
N GLU A 53 -9.35 -1.66 15.45
CA GLU A 53 -8.88 -2.43 16.62
C GLU A 53 -8.60 -1.51 17.82
N ILE A 54 -7.89 -0.40 17.60
CA ILE A 54 -7.63 0.60 18.65
C ILE A 54 -8.92 1.21 19.17
N ALA A 55 -9.87 1.55 18.29
CA ALA A 55 -11.16 2.12 18.69
C ALA A 55 -11.97 1.16 19.57
N LYS A 56 -12.00 -0.14 19.23
CA LYS A 56 -12.68 -1.17 20.04
C LYS A 56 -12.07 -1.32 21.43
N ILE A 57 -10.74 -1.31 21.54
CA ILE A 57 -10.06 -1.37 22.84
C ILE A 57 -10.42 -0.15 23.70
N GLY A 58 -10.55 1.02 23.08
CA GLY A 58 -10.98 2.25 23.77
C GLY A 58 -12.42 2.20 24.29
N GLU A 59 -13.34 1.62 23.52
CA GLU A 59 -14.75 1.43 23.93
C GLU A 59 -14.93 0.37 25.02
N ASP A 60 -14.16 -0.72 25.00
CA ASP A 60 -14.25 -1.80 26.03
C ASP A 60 -13.60 -1.42 27.38
N SER A 61 -12.92 -0.26 27.45
CA SER A 61 -12.23 0.23 28.65
C SER A 61 -13.04 1.24 29.48
N GLU A 62 -14.27 1.56 29.07
CA GLU A 62 -15.26 2.35 29.84
C GLU A 62 -16.36 1.45 30.44
#